data_AF-A0A316G273-F1
#
_entry.id   AF-A0A316G273-F1
#
_cell.length_a   1.000
_cell.length_b   1.000
_cell.length_c   1.000
_cell.angle_alpha   90.00
_cell.angle_beta   90.00
_cell.angle_gamma   90.00
#
_symmetry.space_group_name_H-M   'P 1'
#
loop_
_entity.id
_entity.type
_entity.pdbx_description
1 polymer ?
#
loop_
_entity_poly.entity_id
_entity_poly.type
_entity_poly.pdbx_seq_one_letter_code
_entity_poly.pdbx_strand_id
1 'polypeptide(L)'
;MDTAARNPVERLLRGVSTDHAETVMDAWRDVLRDREVSVVDLCRKLDSSAWQEKPHGPSGKYFGVLLAALHELDRDIFVREVDRLNDIPLHPLHRKTLEILSRRQNDKPVTQVGGGIPVYVADEISEPDLVADNVRRWSRVRGLNLDEVTRIDVLARHPALDFLGCYDVQLSGIVLTWPVDRVSGIRLWWRRLDAEHTFYHEVGHHACGHLEGGQVATQEAEANVYAVKMMLRARPPLRLLLVAVLWPLVLWQRRSHRQKA
;
A
#
# COMPACT_ATOMS: atom_id res chain seq x y z
N MET A 1 -7.28 -6.32 -34.84
CA MET A 1 -6.85 -6.55 -33.44
C MET A 1 -6.72 -5.19 -32.79
N ASP A 2 -7.46 -4.99 -31.70
CA ASP A 2 -7.83 -3.69 -31.15
C ASP A 2 -6.65 -3.02 -30.45
N THR A 3 -6.13 -1.92 -30.99
CA THR A 3 -4.99 -1.16 -30.44
C THR A 3 -5.33 -0.53 -29.09
N ALA A 4 -6.61 -0.33 -28.78
CA ALA A 4 -7.07 0.14 -27.47
C ALA A 4 -6.84 -0.88 -26.33
N ALA A 5 -6.63 -2.16 -26.65
CA ALA A 5 -6.28 -3.18 -25.65
C ALA A 5 -4.81 -3.11 -25.19
N ARG A 6 -3.97 -2.26 -25.81
CA ARG A 6 -2.53 -2.16 -25.52
C ARG A 6 -2.12 -0.96 -24.67
N ASN A 7 -2.98 0.03 -24.42
CA ASN A 7 -2.58 1.22 -23.67
C ASN A 7 -2.93 1.05 -22.17
N PRO A 8 -1.94 0.92 -21.26
CA PRO A 8 -2.20 0.75 -19.84
C PRO A 8 -2.98 1.91 -19.23
N VAL A 9 -2.74 3.15 -19.66
CA VAL A 9 -3.44 4.35 -19.17
C VAL A 9 -4.93 4.31 -19.55
N GLU A 10 -5.27 3.92 -20.77
CA GLU A 10 -6.69 3.78 -21.17
C GLU A 10 -7.40 2.66 -20.40
N ARG A 11 -6.70 1.54 -20.16
CA ARG A 11 -7.24 0.43 -19.37
C ARG A 11 -7.45 0.85 -17.91
N LEU A 12 -6.54 1.65 -17.35
CA LEU A 12 -6.66 2.23 -16.01
C LEU A 12 -7.87 3.14 -15.91
N LEU A 13 -8.01 4.09 -16.83
CA LEU A 13 -9.17 5.00 -16.85
C LEU A 13 -10.49 4.24 -17.05
N ARG A 14 -10.51 3.19 -17.88
CA ARG A 14 -11.67 2.31 -18.02
C ARG A 14 -12.02 1.59 -16.73
N GLY A 15 -11.03 1.01 -16.04
CA GLY A 15 -11.25 0.36 -14.75
C GLY A 15 -11.84 1.32 -13.71
N VAL A 16 -11.33 2.55 -13.66
CA VAL A 16 -11.83 3.62 -12.79
C VAL A 16 -13.26 4.03 -13.15
N SER A 17 -13.62 4.01 -14.43
CA SER A 17 -14.95 4.40 -14.91
C SER A 17 -16.03 3.37 -14.57
N THR A 18 -15.65 2.09 -14.54
CA THR A 18 -16.53 0.97 -14.24
C THR A 18 -16.42 0.50 -12.79
N ASP A 19 -15.64 1.19 -11.96
CA ASP A 19 -15.30 0.81 -10.58
C ASP A 19 -14.85 -0.67 -10.47
N HIS A 20 -14.08 -1.16 -11.45
CA HIS A 20 -13.60 -2.55 -11.52
C HIS A 20 -12.19 -2.67 -10.92
N ALA A 21 -12.10 -2.99 -9.63
CA ALA A 21 -10.86 -2.95 -8.85
C ALA A 21 -9.70 -3.73 -9.46
N GLU A 22 -9.94 -4.95 -9.96
CA GLU A 22 -8.91 -5.80 -10.58
C GLU A 22 -8.34 -5.15 -11.85
N THR A 23 -9.19 -4.55 -12.68
CA THR A 23 -8.75 -3.84 -13.90
C THR A 23 -7.92 -2.62 -13.54
N VAL A 24 -8.31 -1.88 -12.50
CA VAL A 24 -7.54 -0.72 -12.01
C VAL A 24 -6.18 -1.18 -11.52
N MET A 25 -6.12 -2.20 -10.67
CA MET A 25 -4.89 -2.75 -10.10
C MET A 25 -3.93 -3.24 -11.20
N ASP A 26 -4.39 -4.05 -12.14
CA ASP A 26 -3.54 -4.59 -13.19
C ASP A 26 -3.09 -3.52 -14.17
N ALA A 27 -3.98 -2.58 -14.52
CA ALA A 27 -3.60 -1.45 -15.37
C ALA A 27 -2.63 -0.49 -14.67
N TRP A 28 -2.77 -0.28 -13.37
CA TRP A 28 -1.85 0.52 -12.57
C TRP A 28 -0.45 -0.10 -12.57
N ARG A 29 -0.34 -1.41 -12.34
CA ARG A 29 0.94 -2.14 -12.43
C ARG A 29 1.58 -2.04 -13.81
N ASP A 30 0.80 -2.20 -14.87
CA ASP A 30 1.30 -2.06 -16.24
C ASP A 30 1.74 -0.62 -16.55
N VAL A 31 1.02 0.39 -16.05
CA VAL A 31 1.43 1.81 -16.15
C VAL A 31 2.79 2.02 -15.49
N LEU A 32 3.01 1.45 -14.30
CA LEU A 32 4.28 1.58 -13.59
C LEU A 32 5.44 0.81 -14.24
N ARG A 33 5.13 -0.33 -14.89
CA ARG A 33 6.13 -1.17 -15.59
C ARG A 33 6.63 -0.49 -16.87
N ASP A 34 5.74 0.11 -17.65
CA ASP A 34 6.06 0.77 -18.92
C ASP A 34 6.26 2.29 -18.73
N ARG A 35 7.17 2.67 -17.81
CA ARG A 35 7.35 4.06 -17.34
C ARG A 35 7.44 5.10 -18.45
N GLU A 36 8.36 4.94 -19.40
CA GLU A 36 8.61 5.96 -20.44
C GLU A 36 7.39 6.21 -21.33
N VAL A 37 6.72 5.13 -21.76
CA VAL A 37 5.52 5.20 -22.61
C VAL A 37 4.36 5.79 -21.83
N SER A 38 4.15 5.32 -20.59
CA SER A 38 3.05 5.75 -19.74
C SER A 38 3.15 7.22 -19.36
N VAL A 39 4.36 7.72 -19.06
CA VAL A 39 4.58 9.15 -18.77
C VAL A 39 4.10 10.03 -19.93
N VAL A 40 4.44 9.69 -21.17
CA VAL A 40 4.02 10.46 -22.36
C VAL A 40 2.50 10.46 -22.49
N ASP A 41 1.87 9.32 -22.30
CA ASP A 41 0.41 9.18 -22.39
C ASP A 41 -0.33 9.91 -21.26
N LEU A 42 0.19 9.85 -20.04
CA LEU A 42 -0.34 10.59 -18.90
C LEU A 42 -0.28 12.10 -19.14
N CYS A 43 0.87 12.63 -19.57
CA CYS A 43 1.02 14.05 -19.88
C CYS A 43 0.07 14.48 -21.00
N ARG A 44 -0.04 13.68 -22.06
CA ARG A 44 -0.99 13.93 -23.17
C ARG A 44 -2.44 13.98 -22.70
N LYS A 45 -2.84 13.12 -21.75
CA LYS A 45 -4.18 13.15 -21.16
C LYS A 45 -4.38 14.38 -20.25
N LEU A 46 -3.37 14.74 -19.47
CA LEU A 46 -3.37 15.92 -18.61
C LEU A 46 -3.40 17.24 -19.41
N ASP A 47 -3.00 17.23 -20.67
CA ASP A 47 -3.09 18.40 -21.56
C ASP A 47 -4.49 18.63 -22.17
N SER A 48 -5.47 17.78 -21.84
CA SER A 48 -6.84 17.94 -22.33
C SER A 48 -7.52 19.22 -21.81
N SER A 49 -8.26 19.91 -22.67
CA SER A 49 -9.13 21.04 -22.28
C SER A 49 -10.30 20.61 -21.38
N ALA A 50 -10.61 19.31 -21.31
CA ALA A 50 -11.70 18.77 -20.50
C ALA A 50 -11.59 19.15 -19.01
N TRP A 51 -10.39 19.46 -18.50
CA TRP A 51 -10.18 19.85 -17.10
C TRP A 51 -10.63 21.29 -16.78
N GLN A 52 -10.93 22.09 -17.80
CA GLN A 52 -11.51 23.43 -17.66
C GLN A 52 -13.05 23.35 -17.57
N GLU A 53 -13.64 22.25 -18.02
CA GLU A 53 -15.08 22.05 -18.09
C GLU A 53 -15.63 21.48 -16.78
N LYS A 54 -16.96 21.55 -16.61
CA LYS A 54 -17.62 20.91 -15.49
C LYS A 54 -17.42 19.38 -15.61
N PRO A 55 -16.92 18.71 -14.57
CA PRO A 55 -16.70 17.27 -14.63
C PRO A 55 -18.02 16.53 -14.82
N HIS A 56 -18.09 15.75 -15.88
CA HIS A 56 -19.17 14.80 -16.14
C HIS A 56 -18.69 13.37 -15.86
N GLY A 57 -19.52 12.59 -15.17
CA GLY A 57 -19.21 11.20 -14.81
C GLY A 57 -17.88 11.04 -14.05
N PRO A 58 -17.01 10.08 -14.42
CA PRO A 58 -15.78 9.77 -13.69
C PRO A 58 -14.60 10.73 -13.97
N SER A 59 -14.80 11.81 -14.74
CA SER A 59 -13.74 12.76 -15.10
C SER A 59 -12.97 13.33 -13.90
N GLY A 60 -13.65 13.59 -12.79
CA GLY A 60 -13.00 14.00 -11.53
C GLY A 60 -12.03 12.95 -10.98
N LYS A 61 -12.41 11.66 -11.03
CA LYS A 61 -11.57 10.52 -10.62
C LYS A 61 -10.38 10.36 -11.56
N TYR A 62 -10.60 10.50 -12.87
CA TYR A 62 -9.54 10.39 -13.89
C TYR A 62 -8.42 11.38 -13.63
N PHE A 63 -8.75 12.66 -13.41
CA PHE A 63 -7.76 13.70 -13.18
C PHE A 63 -6.85 13.36 -11.97
N GLY A 64 -7.44 12.90 -10.87
CA GLY A 64 -6.69 12.47 -9.69
C GLY A 64 -5.80 11.25 -9.96
N VAL A 65 -6.32 10.23 -10.64
CA VAL A 65 -5.58 9.00 -10.97
C VAL A 65 -4.41 9.28 -11.91
N LEU A 66 -4.59 10.14 -12.91
CA LEU A 66 -3.52 10.53 -13.84
C LEU A 66 -2.37 11.23 -13.11
N LEU A 67 -2.69 12.18 -12.23
CA LEU A 67 -1.69 12.89 -11.41
C LEU A 67 -0.99 11.96 -10.42
N ALA A 68 -1.75 11.05 -9.77
CA ALA A 68 -1.18 10.07 -8.86
C ALA A 68 -0.22 9.11 -9.59
N ALA A 69 -0.60 8.61 -10.76
CA ALA A 69 0.27 7.75 -11.59
C ALA A 69 1.54 8.49 -12.00
N LEU A 70 1.41 9.75 -12.42
CA LEU A 70 2.55 10.56 -12.82
C LEU A 70 3.51 10.82 -11.65
N HIS A 71 2.97 11.07 -10.45
CA HIS A 71 3.77 11.22 -9.23
C HIS A 71 4.60 9.96 -8.91
N GLU A 72 4.00 8.77 -9.04
CA GLU A 72 4.73 7.51 -8.80
C GLU A 72 5.74 7.19 -9.90
N LEU A 73 5.47 7.56 -11.16
CA LEU A 73 6.35 7.31 -12.29
C LEU A 73 7.53 8.25 -12.34
N ASP A 74 7.28 9.57 -12.34
CA ASP A 74 8.30 10.57 -12.59
C ASP A 74 7.99 11.86 -11.84
N ARG A 75 8.66 12.04 -10.70
CA ARG A 75 8.45 13.19 -9.83
C ARG A 75 8.76 14.52 -10.53
N ASP A 76 9.82 14.58 -11.31
CA ASP A 76 10.23 15.85 -11.94
C ASP A 76 9.23 16.27 -13.00
N ILE A 77 8.65 15.31 -13.73
CA ILE A 77 7.54 15.58 -14.65
C ILE A 77 6.27 15.91 -13.88
N PHE A 78 5.96 15.21 -12.78
CA PHE A 78 4.82 15.53 -11.93
C PHE A 78 4.86 16.98 -11.42
N VAL A 79 6.01 17.43 -10.90
CA VAL A 79 6.17 18.82 -10.43
C VAL A 79 5.91 19.81 -11.58
N ARG A 80 6.53 19.59 -12.75
CA ARG A 80 6.32 20.43 -13.93
C ARG A 80 4.86 20.48 -14.39
N GLU A 81 4.19 19.33 -14.40
CA GLU A 81 2.78 19.25 -14.77
C GLU A 81 1.88 19.95 -13.76
N VAL A 82 2.18 19.85 -12.45
CA VAL A 82 1.43 20.60 -11.45
C VAL A 82 1.60 22.11 -11.64
N ASP A 83 2.82 22.59 -11.88
CA ASP A 83 3.08 24.01 -12.13
C ASP A 83 2.32 24.50 -13.38
N ARG A 84 2.42 23.75 -14.49
CA ARG A 84 1.65 24.03 -15.71
C ARG A 84 0.14 24.05 -15.48
N LEU A 85 -0.38 23.08 -14.73
CA LEU A 85 -1.81 22.96 -14.44
C LEU A 85 -2.32 24.06 -13.49
N ASN A 86 -1.46 24.62 -12.64
CA ASN A 86 -1.79 25.78 -11.80
C ASN A 86 -1.97 27.06 -12.63
N ASP A 87 -1.25 27.18 -13.75
CA ASP A 87 -1.28 28.36 -14.62
C ASP A 87 -2.48 28.40 -15.59
N ILE A 88 -3.27 27.32 -15.68
CA ILE A 88 -4.45 27.24 -16.56
C ILE A 88 -5.77 27.37 -15.77
N PRO A 89 -6.87 27.81 -16.42
CA PRO A 89 -8.17 27.96 -15.77
C PRO A 89 -8.87 26.61 -15.55
N LEU A 90 -8.39 25.81 -14.60
CA LEU A 90 -9.06 24.58 -14.18
C LEU A 90 -10.43 24.84 -13.55
N HIS A 91 -11.38 23.94 -13.81
CA HIS A 91 -12.65 23.91 -13.08
C HIS A 91 -12.40 23.74 -11.57
N PRO A 92 -13.21 24.34 -10.68
CA PRO A 92 -12.96 24.33 -9.23
C PRO A 92 -12.73 22.95 -8.60
N LEU A 93 -13.43 21.91 -9.08
CA LEU A 93 -13.22 20.54 -8.60
C LEU A 93 -11.81 20.01 -8.95
N HIS A 94 -11.39 20.16 -10.22
CA HIS A 94 -10.06 19.74 -10.65
C HIS A 94 -8.97 20.55 -9.98
N ARG A 95 -9.19 21.86 -9.78
CA ARG A 95 -8.31 22.72 -8.99
C ARG A 95 -8.16 22.20 -7.56
N LYS A 96 -9.24 21.76 -6.91
CA LYS A 96 -9.16 21.19 -5.56
C LYS A 96 -8.38 19.88 -5.53
N THR A 97 -8.59 19.01 -6.51
CA THR A 97 -7.81 17.77 -6.66
C THR A 97 -6.33 18.07 -6.88
N LEU A 98 -6.00 19.03 -7.75
CA LEU A 98 -4.63 19.48 -7.97
C LEU A 98 -4.00 20.03 -6.68
N GLU A 99 -4.72 20.88 -5.96
CA GLU A 99 -4.27 21.43 -4.67
C GLU A 99 -3.93 20.32 -3.68
N ILE A 100 -4.80 19.31 -3.55
CA ILE A 100 -4.57 18.17 -2.64
C ILE A 100 -3.33 17.37 -3.07
N LEU A 101 -3.25 16.99 -4.35
CA LEU A 101 -2.15 16.16 -4.84
C LEU A 101 -0.82 16.91 -4.93
N SER A 102 -0.83 18.22 -5.19
CA SER A 102 0.37 19.07 -5.23
C SER A 102 1.12 19.11 -3.91
N ARG A 103 0.44 18.87 -2.78
CA ARG A 103 1.10 18.77 -1.46
C ARG A 103 2.14 17.66 -1.43
N ARG A 104 1.98 16.63 -2.26
CA ARG A 104 2.92 15.51 -2.41
C ARG A 104 4.17 15.87 -3.21
N GLN A 105 4.27 17.06 -3.81
CA GLN A 105 5.46 17.49 -4.55
C GLN A 105 6.74 17.39 -3.71
N ASN A 106 6.64 17.57 -2.40
CA ASN A 106 7.76 17.51 -1.47
C ASN A 106 7.98 16.12 -0.87
N ASP A 107 7.03 15.19 -1.04
CA ASP A 107 7.14 13.83 -0.52
C ASP A 107 8.43 13.19 -1.03
N LYS A 108 9.22 12.66 -0.11
CA LYS A 108 10.43 11.90 -0.41
C LYS A 108 10.30 10.56 0.29
N PRO A 109 10.62 9.45 -0.38
CA PRO A 109 10.73 8.18 0.33
C PRO A 109 11.85 8.30 1.36
N VAL A 110 11.56 7.92 2.61
CA VAL A 110 12.54 7.86 3.69
C VAL A 110 13.48 6.67 3.49
N THR A 111 13.00 5.60 2.87
CA THR A 111 13.80 4.45 2.45
C THR A 111 13.14 3.75 1.26
N GLN A 112 13.85 2.78 0.67
CA GLN A 112 13.28 1.78 -0.22
C GLN A 112 13.45 0.37 0.36
N VAL A 113 12.55 -0.55 -0.01
CA VAL A 113 12.58 -1.97 0.38
C VAL A 113 12.28 -2.88 -0.81
N GLY A 114 12.50 -4.20 -0.66
CA GLY A 114 12.00 -5.20 -1.62
C GLY A 114 12.42 -4.99 -3.09
N GLY A 115 13.61 -4.43 -3.36
CA GLY A 115 14.07 -4.19 -4.73
C GLY A 115 13.70 -2.82 -5.32
N GLY A 116 13.19 -1.89 -4.51
CA GLY A 116 12.99 -0.49 -4.94
C GLY A 116 11.68 0.15 -4.46
N ILE A 117 10.83 -0.59 -3.75
CA ILE A 117 9.54 -0.12 -3.23
C ILE A 117 9.77 1.07 -2.30
N PRO A 118 9.29 2.27 -2.66
CA PRO A 118 9.45 3.45 -1.85
C PRO A 118 8.61 3.38 -0.58
N VAL A 119 9.21 3.76 0.55
CA VAL A 119 8.55 3.88 1.85
C VAL A 119 8.47 5.34 2.23
N TYR A 120 7.26 5.85 2.39
CA TYR A 120 6.97 7.21 2.83
C TYR A 120 6.50 7.19 4.28
N VAL A 121 6.89 8.19 5.04
CA VAL A 121 6.51 8.35 6.44
C VAL A 121 5.93 9.75 6.58
N ALA A 122 4.73 9.84 7.12
CA ALA A 122 4.04 11.11 7.32
C ALA A 122 4.81 12.00 8.31
N ASP A 123 4.79 13.31 8.08
CA ASP A 123 5.56 14.31 8.84
C ASP A 123 5.16 14.36 10.33
N GLU A 124 3.96 13.90 10.69
CA GLU A 124 3.50 13.86 12.08
C GLU A 124 4.22 12.78 12.91
N ILE A 125 4.94 11.85 12.27
CA ILE A 125 5.71 10.81 12.96
C ILE A 125 7.09 11.36 13.33
N SER A 126 7.35 11.51 14.63
CA SER A 126 8.57 12.14 15.15
C SER A 126 9.86 11.34 14.94
N GLU A 127 9.79 10.05 14.61
CA GLU A 127 10.96 9.16 14.46
C GLU A 127 10.96 8.42 13.11
N PRO A 128 11.01 9.14 11.97
CA PRO A 128 10.85 8.53 10.65
C PRO A 128 11.96 7.53 10.30
N ASP A 129 13.20 7.78 10.76
CA ASP A 129 14.33 6.85 10.53
C ASP A 129 14.12 5.51 11.24
N LEU A 130 13.56 5.52 12.45
CA LEU A 130 13.23 4.31 13.18
C LEU A 130 12.13 3.52 12.45
N VAL A 131 11.11 4.20 11.93
CA VAL A 131 10.07 3.57 11.10
C VAL A 131 10.70 2.90 9.89
N ALA A 132 11.53 3.64 9.15
CA ALA A 132 12.24 3.16 7.97
C ALA A 132 13.08 1.91 8.28
N ASP A 133 13.84 1.91 9.38
CA ASP A 133 14.64 0.76 9.81
C ASP A 133 13.79 -0.46 10.17
N ASN A 134 12.65 -0.24 10.84
CA ASN A 134 11.71 -1.30 11.15
C ASN A 134 11.11 -1.92 9.88
N VAL A 135 10.54 -1.10 8.99
CA VAL A 135 9.95 -1.56 7.73
C VAL A 135 11.00 -2.29 6.88
N ARG A 136 12.22 -1.74 6.76
CA ARG A 136 13.34 -2.38 6.05
C ARG A 136 13.75 -3.71 6.66
N ARG A 137 13.73 -3.83 7.98
CA ARG A 137 14.00 -5.12 8.65
C ARG A 137 12.87 -6.12 8.40
N TRP A 138 11.63 -5.68 8.54
CA TRP A 138 10.46 -6.53 8.36
C TRP A 138 10.32 -7.04 6.93
N SER A 139 10.64 -6.20 5.95
CA SER A 139 10.60 -6.54 4.52
C SER A 139 11.61 -7.60 4.09
N ARG A 140 12.60 -7.93 4.94
CA ARG A 140 13.65 -8.91 4.65
C ARG A 140 13.34 -10.32 5.17
N VAL A 141 12.17 -10.53 5.75
CA VAL A 141 11.78 -11.86 6.25
C VAL A 141 11.68 -12.84 5.10
N ARG A 142 12.31 -14.00 5.26
CA ARG A 142 12.34 -15.03 4.21
C ARG A 142 10.94 -15.50 3.84
N GLY A 143 10.63 -15.40 2.55
CA GLY A 143 9.35 -15.81 1.98
C GLY A 143 8.20 -14.85 2.28
N LEU A 144 8.51 -13.62 2.71
CA LEU A 144 7.62 -12.48 2.56
C LEU A 144 7.52 -12.16 1.06
N ASN A 145 6.30 -11.95 0.56
CA ASN A 145 6.04 -11.63 -0.83
C ASN A 145 5.65 -10.15 -0.94
N LEU A 146 6.50 -9.35 -1.58
CA LEU A 146 6.22 -7.94 -1.87
C LEU A 146 6.18 -7.69 -3.39
N ASP A 147 6.10 -8.75 -4.19
CA ASP A 147 6.11 -8.66 -5.64
C ASP A 147 4.88 -7.89 -6.11
N GLU A 148 5.05 -6.85 -6.94
CA GLU A 148 3.96 -5.97 -7.39
C GLU A 148 3.38 -5.02 -6.31
N VAL A 149 3.91 -5.00 -5.09
CA VAL A 149 3.66 -3.87 -4.16
C VAL A 149 4.37 -2.65 -4.71
N THR A 150 3.63 -1.56 -4.91
CA THR A 150 4.14 -0.36 -5.59
C THR A 150 4.67 0.67 -4.62
N ARG A 151 4.13 0.72 -3.40
CA ARG A 151 4.42 1.76 -2.40
C ARG A 151 4.04 1.30 -1.00
N ILE A 152 4.75 1.81 0.01
CA ILE A 152 4.38 1.70 1.42
C ILE A 152 4.27 3.10 2.01
N ASP A 153 3.11 3.44 2.57
CA ASP A 153 2.86 4.68 3.31
C ASP A 153 2.72 4.38 4.80
N VAL A 154 3.42 5.13 5.64
CA VAL A 154 3.28 5.03 7.09
C VAL A 154 2.69 6.32 7.63
N LEU A 155 1.50 6.24 8.19
CA LEU A 155 0.73 7.36 8.71
C LEU A 155 0.71 7.34 10.24
N ALA A 156 0.58 8.51 10.86
CA ALA A 156 0.30 8.58 12.29
C ALA A 156 -1.04 7.89 12.62
N ARG A 157 -1.05 7.04 13.65
CA ARG A 157 -2.29 6.43 14.16
C ARG A 157 -3.20 7.54 14.71
N HIS A 158 -4.40 7.65 14.16
CA HIS A 158 -5.39 8.66 14.56
C HIS A 158 -6.69 7.98 15.01
N PRO A 159 -7.38 8.45 16.07
CA PRO A 159 -8.62 7.82 16.56
C PRO A 159 -9.78 7.78 15.55
N ALA A 160 -9.73 8.65 14.53
CA ALA A 160 -10.73 8.67 13.45
C ALA A 160 -10.43 7.66 12.33
N LEU A 161 -9.31 6.93 12.41
CA LEU A 161 -9.01 5.82 11.50
C LEU A 161 -9.41 4.53 12.20
N ASP A 162 -10.41 3.84 11.65
CA ASP A 162 -10.93 2.58 12.20
C ASP A 162 -10.03 1.37 11.87
N PHE A 163 -8.85 1.61 11.29
CA PHE A 163 -7.92 0.57 10.86
C PHE A 163 -6.49 0.83 11.36
N LEU A 164 -5.75 -0.26 11.59
CA LEU A 164 -4.34 -0.21 11.99
C LEU A 164 -3.38 -0.28 10.79
N GLY A 165 -3.87 -0.73 9.65
CA GLY A 165 -3.22 -0.79 8.35
C GLY A 165 -4.30 -0.99 7.28
N CYS A 166 -3.95 -0.75 6.02
CA CYS A 166 -4.85 -0.97 4.89
C CYS A 166 -4.03 -1.30 3.65
N TYR A 167 -4.35 -2.40 2.99
CA TYR A 167 -3.92 -2.68 1.63
C TYR A 167 -4.81 -1.92 0.64
N ASP A 168 -4.24 -0.92 -0.02
CA ASP A 168 -4.88 -0.22 -1.13
C ASP A 168 -4.79 -1.09 -2.38
N VAL A 169 -5.82 -1.93 -2.57
CA VAL A 169 -5.94 -2.88 -3.69
C VAL A 169 -5.80 -2.17 -5.03
N GLN A 170 -6.38 -0.98 -5.18
CA GLN A 170 -6.41 -0.28 -6.47
C GLN A 170 -5.02 0.17 -6.91
N LEU A 171 -4.19 0.58 -5.94
CA LEU A 171 -2.84 1.07 -6.22
C LEU A 171 -1.76 0.04 -5.91
N SER A 172 -2.13 -1.15 -5.41
CA SER A 172 -1.21 -2.13 -4.83
C SER A 172 -0.28 -1.51 -3.77
N GLY A 173 -0.84 -0.60 -2.97
CA GLY A 173 -0.14 0.11 -1.92
C GLY A 173 -0.39 -0.50 -0.55
N ILE A 174 0.58 -0.40 0.37
CA ILE A 174 0.41 -0.77 1.77
C ILE A 174 0.42 0.49 2.62
N VAL A 175 -0.67 0.73 3.35
CA VAL A 175 -0.76 1.80 4.34
C VAL A 175 -0.62 1.19 5.73
N LEU A 176 0.29 1.70 6.54
CA LEU A 176 0.51 1.28 7.93
C LEU A 176 0.25 2.45 8.87
N THR A 177 -0.39 2.18 10.00
CA THR A 177 -0.45 3.19 11.07
C THR A 177 0.69 2.99 12.07
N TRP A 178 1.30 4.09 12.49
CA TRP A 178 2.37 4.13 13.46
C TRP A 178 1.92 4.81 14.76
N PRO A 179 2.27 4.26 15.94
CA PRO A 179 1.95 4.91 17.20
C PRO A 179 2.65 6.27 17.32
N VAL A 180 1.87 7.32 17.60
CA VAL A 180 2.38 8.69 17.80
C VAL A 180 2.75 9.01 19.25
N ASP A 181 2.19 8.32 20.24
CA ASP A 181 2.54 8.60 21.63
C ASP A 181 3.98 8.16 21.94
N ARG A 182 4.70 9.01 22.67
CA ARG A 182 6.00 8.69 23.29
C ARG A 182 5.81 7.70 24.45
N VAL A 183 5.49 6.45 24.12
CA VAL A 183 5.52 5.34 25.07
C VAL A 183 6.92 4.77 25.18
N SER A 184 7.31 4.31 26.37
CA SER A 184 8.62 3.70 26.61
C SER A 184 8.49 2.27 27.14
N GLY A 185 9.61 1.53 27.12
CA GLY A 185 9.71 0.20 27.71
C GLY A 185 8.84 -0.86 27.04
N ILE A 186 8.19 -1.68 27.87
CA ILE A 186 7.42 -2.86 27.43
C ILE A 186 6.22 -2.46 26.55
N ARG A 187 5.56 -1.32 26.82
CA ARG A 187 4.43 -0.85 26.02
C ARG A 187 4.86 -0.49 24.60
N LEU A 188 5.99 0.19 24.46
CA LEU A 188 6.57 0.49 23.14
C LEU A 188 6.92 -0.79 22.39
N TRP A 189 7.50 -1.76 23.10
CA TRP A 189 7.82 -3.06 22.51
C TRP A 189 6.58 -3.79 21.99
N TRP A 190 5.48 -3.82 22.75
CA TRP A 190 4.21 -4.38 22.31
C TRP A 190 3.61 -3.64 21.12
N ARG A 191 3.61 -2.31 21.11
CA ARG A 191 3.10 -1.53 19.96
C ARG A 191 3.93 -1.76 18.69
N ARG A 192 5.24 -1.97 18.80
CA ARG A 192 6.09 -2.33 17.66
C ARG A 192 5.79 -3.74 17.14
N LEU A 193 5.47 -4.68 18.02
CA LEU A 193 5.01 -6.02 17.64
C LEU A 193 3.66 -5.99 16.91
N ASP A 194 2.73 -5.17 17.42
CA ASP A 194 1.43 -4.92 16.80
C ASP A 194 1.61 -4.37 15.38
N ALA A 195 2.41 -3.30 15.22
CA ALA A 195 2.71 -2.73 13.91
C ALA A 195 3.41 -3.72 12.95
N GLU A 196 4.32 -4.56 13.45
CA GLU A 196 4.97 -5.62 12.66
C GLU A 196 3.97 -6.68 12.20
N HIS A 197 3.07 -7.10 13.08
CA HIS A 197 2.00 -8.04 12.74
C HIS A 197 1.07 -7.45 11.69
N THR A 198 0.62 -6.20 11.87
CA THR A 198 -0.21 -5.48 10.90
C THR A 198 0.49 -5.38 9.56
N PHE A 199 1.78 -5.03 9.51
CA PHE A 199 2.53 -5.02 8.26
C PHE A 199 2.47 -6.37 7.54
N TYR A 200 2.71 -7.48 8.24
CA TYR A 200 2.62 -8.79 7.61
C TYR A 200 1.19 -9.20 7.24
N HIS A 201 0.18 -8.69 7.92
CA HIS A 201 -1.23 -8.92 7.61
C HIS A 201 -1.62 -8.20 6.30
N GLU A 202 -1.27 -6.92 6.13
CA GLU A 202 -1.50 -6.19 4.87
C GLU A 202 -0.73 -6.83 3.71
N VAL A 203 0.51 -7.27 3.93
CA VAL A 203 1.26 -8.05 2.94
C VAL A 203 0.57 -9.39 2.66
N GLY A 204 -0.10 -9.99 3.64
CA GLY A 204 -0.91 -11.19 3.47
C GLY A 204 -2.08 -10.97 2.52
N HIS A 205 -2.79 -9.85 2.65
CA HIS A 205 -3.85 -9.47 1.69
C HIS A 205 -3.32 -9.38 0.27
N HIS A 206 -2.19 -8.73 0.11
CA HIS A 206 -1.51 -8.62 -1.16
C HIS A 206 -1.09 -9.99 -1.72
N ALA A 207 -0.37 -10.80 -0.92
CA ALA A 207 0.19 -12.08 -1.33
C ALA A 207 -0.88 -13.13 -1.70
N CYS A 208 -2.07 -13.01 -1.14
CA CYS A 208 -3.21 -13.88 -1.41
C CYS A 208 -4.17 -13.29 -2.47
N GLY A 209 -3.88 -12.11 -3.03
CA GLY A 209 -4.71 -11.49 -4.07
C GLY A 209 -6.10 -11.07 -3.59
N HIS A 210 -6.22 -10.66 -2.32
CA HIS A 210 -7.48 -10.22 -1.74
C HIS A 210 -7.95 -8.90 -2.35
N LEU A 211 -9.23 -8.82 -2.72
CA LEU A 211 -9.86 -7.64 -3.33
C LEU A 211 -10.69 -6.82 -2.33
N GLU A 212 -11.07 -7.40 -1.19
CA GLU A 212 -12.00 -6.83 -0.21
C GLU A 212 -11.38 -6.88 1.19
N GLY A 213 -10.35 -6.08 1.43
CA GLY A 213 -9.74 -5.96 2.76
C GLY A 213 -10.77 -5.57 3.82
N GLY A 214 -10.86 -6.35 4.90
CA GLY A 214 -11.69 -6.08 6.08
C GLY A 214 -13.12 -6.62 6.04
N GLN A 215 -13.66 -7.06 4.88
CA GLN A 215 -15.08 -7.40 4.76
C GLN A 215 -15.34 -8.91 4.67
N VAL A 216 -14.40 -9.66 4.10
CA VAL A 216 -14.55 -11.10 3.88
C VAL A 216 -13.80 -11.88 4.95
N ALA A 217 -14.54 -12.49 5.88
CA ALA A 217 -13.96 -13.19 7.03
C ALA A 217 -12.92 -14.28 6.67
N THR A 218 -13.06 -14.93 5.51
CA THR A 218 -12.08 -15.92 5.04
C THR A 218 -10.79 -15.26 4.57
N GLN A 219 -10.85 -14.10 3.91
CA GLN A 219 -9.68 -13.32 3.50
C GLN A 219 -8.92 -12.81 4.73
N GLU A 220 -9.64 -12.30 5.74
CA GLU A 220 -9.06 -11.88 7.02
C GLU A 220 -8.32 -13.01 7.73
N ALA A 221 -8.94 -14.20 7.77
CA ALA A 221 -8.34 -15.38 8.39
C ALA A 221 -7.07 -15.81 7.65
N GLU A 222 -7.08 -15.79 6.32
CA GLU A 222 -5.92 -16.14 5.49
C GLU A 222 -4.77 -15.14 5.67
N ALA A 223 -5.06 -13.84 5.63
CA ALA A 223 -4.09 -12.77 5.87
C ALA A 223 -3.49 -12.86 7.29
N ASN A 224 -4.30 -13.18 8.29
CA ASN A 224 -3.83 -13.41 9.66
C ASN A 224 -2.93 -14.66 9.77
N VAL A 225 -3.27 -15.77 9.11
CA VAL A 225 -2.41 -16.96 9.04
C VAL A 225 -1.07 -16.62 8.39
N TYR A 226 -1.08 -15.84 7.31
CA TYR A 226 0.12 -15.34 6.66
C TYR A 226 0.97 -14.49 7.62
N ALA A 227 0.34 -13.54 8.32
CA ALA A 227 1.01 -12.65 9.27
C ALA A 227 1.71 -13.43 10.39
N VAL A 228 1.01 -14.37 11.03
CA VAL A 228 1.57 -15.23 12.08
C VAL A 228 2.75 -16.04 11.56
N LYS A 229 2.66 -16.59 10.34
CA LYS A 229 3.75 -17.33 9.70
C LYS A 229 4.98 -16.44 9.49
N MET A 230 4.81 -15.18 9.07
CA MET A 230 5.91 -14.23 8.92
C MET A 230 6.50 -13.81 10.27
N MET A 231 5.67 -13.53 11.27
CA MET A 231 6.10 -13.23 12.64
C MET A 231 7.02 -14.31 13.22
N LEU A 232 6.63 -15.59 13.07
CA LEU A 232 7.42 -16.72 13.56
C LEU A 232 8.76 -16.88 12.82
N ARG A 233 8.82 -16.46 11.55
CA ARG A 233 10.07 -16.46 10.75
C ARG A 233 10.96 -15.28 11.09
N ALA A 234 10.38 -14.11 11.34
CA ALA A 234 11.09 -12.90 11.74
C ALA A 234 11.79 -13.06 13.08
N ARG A 235 11.21 -13.87 13.99
CA ARG A 235 11.61 -13.96 15.39
C ARG A 235 11.81 -15.43 15.83
N PRO A 236 12.92 -16.08 15.46
CA PRO A 236 13.20 -17.47 15.84
C PRO A 236 13.07 -17.78 17.34
N PRO A 237 13.47 -16.89 18.29
CA PRO A 237 13.27 -17.15 19.71
C PRO A 237 11.79 -17.28 20.12
N LEU A 238 10.87 -16.51 19.51
CA LEU A 238 9.43 -16.64 19.78
C LEU A 238 8.92 -18.02 19.35
N ARG A 239 9.37 -18.50 18.18
CA ARG A 239 9.04 -19.86 17.71
C ARG A 239 9.52 -20.93 18.70
N LEU A 240 10.75 -20.81 19.22
CA LEU A 240 11.30 -21.74 20.19
C LEU A 240 10.49 -21.75 21.50
N LEU A 241 10.11 -20.57 22.01
CA LEU A 241 9.23 -20.44 23.18
C LEU A 241 7.87 -21.09 22.96
N LEU A 242 7.23 -20.82 21.81
CA LEU A 242 5.93 -21.40 21.46
C LEU A 242 5.99 -22.93 21.39
N VAL A 243 7.05 -23.47 20.77
CA VAL A 243 7.30 -24.92 20.74
C VAL A 243 7.52 -25.44 22.16
N ALA A 244 8.36 -24.81 22.98
CA ALA A 244 8.65 -25.26 24.33
C ALA A 244 7.40 -25.29 25.24
N VAL A 245 6.48 -24.32 25.09
CA VAL A 245 5.24 -24.24 25.88
C VAL A 245 4.17 -25.22 25.37
N LEU A 246 4.04 -25.40 24.06
CA LEU A 246 3.00 -26.29 23.49
C LEU A 246 3.44 -27.77 23.44
N TRP A 247 4.73 -28.05 23.39
CA TRP A 247 5.27 -29.41 23.32
C TRP A 247 4.79 -30.35 24.45
N PRO A 248 4.72 -29.91 25.72
CA PRO A 248 4.14 -30.70 26.80
C PRO A 248 2.68 -31.10 26.56
N LEU A 249 1.87 -30.21 25.99
CA LEU A 249 0.44 -30.46 25.70
C LEU A 249 0.27 -31.48 24.57
N VAL A 250 1.09 -31.38 23.52
CA VAL A 250 1.12 -32.35 22.41
C VAL A 250 1.55 -33.74 22.90
N LEU A 251 2.56 -33.81 23.77
CA LEU A 251 2.98 -35.06 24.38
C LEU A 251 1.89 -35.67 25.28
N TRP A 252 1.15 -34.84 26.00
CA TRP A 252 0.03 -35.28 26.84
C TRP A 252 -1.12 -35.86 26.00
N GLN A 253 -1.55 -35.19 24.93
CA GLN A 253 -2.59 -35.70 24.02
C GLN A 253 -2.18 -37.03 23.34
N ARG A 254 -0.91 -37.16 22.92
CA ARG A 254 -0.41 -38.40 22.33
C ARG A 254 -0.39 -39.57 23.32
N ARG A 255 -0.12 -39.29 24.60
CA ARG A 255 -0.22 -40.30 25.68
C ARG A 255 -1.67 -40.71 25.95
N SER A 256 -2.62 -39.77 25.96
CA SER A 256 -4.04 -40.09 26.18
C SER A 256 -4.67 -40.89 25.04
N HIS A 257 -4.21 -40.74 23.79
CA HIS A 257 -4.66 -41.57 22.67
C HIS A 257 -4.07 -42.99 22.70
N ARG A 258 -2.83 -43.17 23.18
CA ARG A 258 -2.21 -44.49 23.31
C ARG A 258 -2.77 -45.35 24.45
N GLN A 259 -3.44 -44.77 25.43
CA GLN A 259 -4.11 -45.51 26.52
C GLN A 259 -5.52 -45.98 26.15
N LYS A 260 -6.06 -45.54 25.01
CA LYS A 260 -7.41 -45.90 24.52
C LYS A 260 -7.39 -46.87 23.33
N ALA A 261 -6.20 -47.27 22.88
CA ALA A 261 -5.97 -48.29 21.86
C ALA A 261 -5.38 -49.53 22.54
#